data_AF-A0A914ZNH4-F1
#
_entry.id   AF-A0A914ZNH4-F1
#
_cell.length_a   1.000
_cell.length_b   1.000
_cell.length_c   1.000
_cell.angle_alpha   90.00
_cell.angle_beta   90.00
_cell.angle_gamma   90.00
#
_symmetry.space_group_name_H-M   'P 1'
#
loop_
_entity.id
_entity.type
_entity.pdbx_description
1 polymer ?
#
loop_
_entity_poly.entity_id
_entity_poly.type
_entity_poly.pdbx_seq_one_letter_code
_entity_poly.pdbx_strand_id
1 'polypeptide(L)'
;IQKPIRGRMTSNDAKNFALPYRSKLTEKIEPGQTLIIKGSSPKDAKRFTVNLHRDTPDFSGSDVPLHISVRFDEGKIVFNCYTKGAWGKEERQKIPFKKGDPFDIRIRAHDNKFTVYCDRKEVKEFEHRVPLQWVTHLSIDGDTQIHHVQWGGKYYPIPYESGIAGEGLNPGKSLIIYGIPEKKAKRFNINLLKKNGDIALHFNPRFDEKIKTQKSVCHC
;
A
#
# COMPACT_ATOMS: atom_id res chain seq x y z
N ILE A 1 21.39 29.86 -36.70
CA ILE A 1 21.21 30.11 -35.26
C ILE A 1 19.78 29.72 -34.90
N GLN A 2 19.58 28.46 -34.49
CA GLN A 2 18.26 27.92 -34.18
C GLN A 2 18.14 27.85 -32.65
N LYS A 3 17.19 28.59 -32.08
CA LYS A 3 16.94 28.62 -30.64
C LYS A 3 16.43 27.24 -30.18
N PRO A 4 16.82 26.76 -28.99
CA PRO A 4 16.31 25.49 -28.49
C PRO A 4 14.85 25.65 -28.06
N ILE A 5 13.99 24.78 -28.57
CA ILE A 5 12.62 24.61 -28.11
C ILE A 5 12.72 23.98 -26.71
N ARG A 6 12.50 24.79 -25.66
CA ARG A 6 12.25 24.25 -24.32
C ARG A 6 10.89 23.55 -24.34
N GLY A 7 10.91 22.25 -24.62
CA GLY A 7 9.81 21.36 -24.31
C GLY A 7 9.55 21.43 -22.82
N ARG A 8 8.47 22.10 -22.45
CA ARG A 8 7.88 22.05 -21.11
C ARG A 8 7.51 20.58 -20.89
N MET A 9 8.23 19.86 -20.03
CA MET A 9 7.76 18.58 -19.50
C MET A 9 6.41 18.87 -18.83
N THR A 10 5.33 18.51 -19.51
CA THR A 10 4.00 18.54 -18.94
C THR A 10 3.98 17.54 -17.80
N SER A 11 3.42 17.97 -16.67
CA SER A 11 3.18 17.17 -15.48
C SER A 11 2.76 15.75 -15.84
N ASN A 12 3.41 14.75 -15.23
CA ASN A 12 2.70 13.50 -14.97
C ASN A 12 1.44 13.90 -14.19
N ASP A 13 0.28 13.86 -14.83
CA ASP A 13 -0.99 14.06 -14.15
C ASP A 13 -1.14 12.91 -13.16
N ALA A 14 -0.66 13.11 -11.94
CA ALA A 14 -0.81 12.16 -10.86
C ALA A 14 -2.31 11.89 -10.73
N LYS A 15 -2.72 10.65 -11.01
CA LYS A 15 -4.11 10.24 -10.99
C LYS A 15 -4.68 10.53 -9.60
N ASN A 16 -5.55 11.53 -9.49
CA ASN A 16 -6.24 11.85 -8.27
C ASN A 16 -7.57 11.11 -8.23
N PHE A 17 -7.81 10.34 -7.17
CA PHE A 17 -9.10 9.70 -6.93
C PHE A 17 -10.02 10.67 -6.20
N ALA A 18 -11.24 10.84 -6.71
CA ALA A 18 -12.27 11.66 -6.07
C ALA A 18 -12.70 11.05 -4.74
N LEU A 19 -12.98 11.91 -3.76
CA LEU A 19 -13.50 11.52 -2.44
C LEU A 19 -15.00 11.85 -2.32
N PRO A 20 -15.77 11.05 -1.56
CA PRO A 20 -15.40 9.76 -0.96
C PRO A 20 -15.06 8.70 -2.01
N TYR A 21 -13.89 8.07 -1.88
CA TYR A 21 -13.46 7.01 -2.77
C TYR A 21 -14.08 5.70 -2.30
N ARG A 22 -14.75 4.98 -3.20
CA ARG A 22 -15.39 3.69 -2.92
C ARG A 22 -15.01 2.69 -3.99
N SER A 23 -14.69 1.47 -3.58
CA SER A 23 -14.40 0.38 -4.50
C SER A 23 -14.91 -0.94 -3.95
N LYS A 24 -15.48 -1.75 -4.83
CA LYS A 24 -15.72 -3.18 -4.56
C LYS A 24 -14.43 -3.94 -4.81
N LEU A 25 -14.12 -4.94 -3.99
CA LEU A 25 -13.04 -5.88 -4.29
C LEU A 25 -13.49 -6.77 -5.45
N THR A 26 -12.63 -6.92 -6.47
CA THR A 26 -12.94 -7.75 -7.64
C THR A 26 -12.98 -9.24 -7.31
N GLU A 27 -12.21 -9.64 -6.30
CA GLU A 27 -12.12 -11.01 -5.81
C GLU A 27 -12.25 -11.03 -4.29
N LYS A 28 -12.46 -12.22 -3.73
CA LYS A 28 -12.44 -12.41 -2.28
C LYS A 28 -11.07 -12.06 -1.73
N ILE A 29 -11.07 -11.45 -0.55
CA ILE A 29 -9.83 -11.17 0.15
C ILE A 29 -9.18 -12.47 0.64
N GLU A 30 -7.88 -12.59 0.41
CA GLU A 30 -7.09 -13.74 0.82
C GLU A 30 -5.89 -13.35 1.69
N PRO A 31 -5.50 -14.20 2.66
CA PRO A 31 -4.25 -14.06 3.37
C PRO A 31 -3.06 -13.89 2.43
N GLY A 32 -2.20 -12.92 2.74
CA GLY A 32 -1.03 -12.54 1.94
C GLY A 32 -1.26 -11.35 1.02
N GLN A 33 -2.52 -11.02 0.69
CA GLN A 33 -2.86 -9.82 -0.08
C GLN A 33 -2.61 -8.53 0.71
N THR A 34 -2.33 -7.43 -0.01
CA THR A 34 -2.04 -6.12 0.55
C THR A 34 -2.82 -5.03 -0.18
N LEU A 35 -3.50 -4.17 0.58
CA LEU A 35 -3.97 -2.87 0.13
C LEU A 35 -2.84 -1.85 0.25
N ILE A 36 -2.58 -1.10 -0.81
CA ILE A 36 -1.64 0.01 -0.83
C ILE A 36 -2.43 1.28 -1.14
N ILE A 37 -2.36 2.25 -0.24
CA ILE A 37 -2.96 3.57 -0.38
C ILE A 37 -1.84 4.60 -0.26
N LYS A 38 -1.63 5.38 -1.32
CA LYS A 38 -0.75 6.55 -1.28
C LYS A 38 -1.55 7.81 -1.52
N GLY A 39 -1.26 8.82 -0.74
CA GLY A 39 -1.96 10.08 -0.77
C GLY A 39 -1.15 11.18 -0.12
N SER A 40 -1.80 12.32 0.04
CA SER A 40 -1.30 13.45 0.83
C SER A 40 -2.44 14.03 1.65
N SER A 41 -2.11 14.75 2.71
CA SER A 41 -3.11 15.45 3.53
C SER A 41 -2.96 16.97 3.36
N PRO A 42 -4.06 17.73 3.28
CA PRO A 42 -3.98 19.19 3.37
C PRO A 42 -3.31 19.69 4.66
N LYS A 43 -2.72 20.89 4.62
CA LYS A 43 -2.06 21.53 5.80
C LYS A 43 -3.02 21.89 6.93
N ASP A 44 -4.33 21.91 6.66
CA ASP A 44 -5.42 22.15 7.59
C ASP A 44 -6.24 20.89 7.93
N ALA A 45 -5.95 19.73 7.31
CA ALA A 45 -6.56 18.42 7.60
C ALA A 45 -6.73 18.07 9.09
N LYS A 46 -7.95 17.72 9.49
CA LYS A 46 -8.23 17.19 10.83
C LYS A 46 -8.15 15.68 10.81
N ARG A 47 -8.91 15.03 9.93
CA ARG A 47 -9.07 13.58 9.96
C ARG A 47 -9.38 13.01 8.58
N PHE A 48 -8.93 11.79 8.33
CA PHE A 48 -9.46 10.97 7.25
C PHE A 48 -9.60 9.52 7.71
N THR A 49 -10.37 8.74 6.96
CA THR A 49 -10.68 7.34 7.29
C THR A 49 -10.39 6.42 6.12
N VAL A 50 -10.01 5.19 6.44
CA VAL A 50 -9.92 4.06 5.53
C VAL A 50 -10.72 2.92 6.16
N ASN A 51 -11.71 2.41 5.42
CA ASN A 51 -12.61 1.38 5.92
C ASN A 51 -12.61 0.18 4.98
N LEU A 52 -12.48 -1.00 5.55
CA LEU A 52 -12.80 -2.27 4.91
C LEU A 52 -14.20 -2.66 5.37
N HIS A 53 -15.14 -2.68 4.44
CA HIS A 53 -16.57 -2.88 4.69
C HIS A 53 -17.05 -4.25 4.22
N ARG A 54 -18.14 -4.68 4.83
CA ARG A 54 -18.98 -5.78 4.38
C ARG A 54 -20.14 -5.27 3.53
N ASP A 55 -20.45 -6.00 2.46
CA ASP A 55 -21.60 -5.87 1.53
C ASP A 55 -21.79 -4.52 0.81
N THR A 56 -21.60 -3.38 1.47
CA THR A 56 -21.70 -2.03 0.89
C THR A 56 -20.53 -1.15 1.37
N PRO A 57 -20.07 -0.18 0.57
CA PRO A 57 -19.02 0.76 0.98
C PRO A 57 -19.53 1.93 1.85
N ASP A 58 -20.78 1.88 2.31
CA ASP A 58 -21.45 2.96 3.02
C ASP A 58 -21.72 2.59 4.49
N PHE A 59 -21.67 3.58 5.37
CA PHE A 59 -22.10 3.45 6.77
C PHE A 59 -23.64 3.41 6.88
N SER A 60 -24.31 2.62 6.05
CA SER A 60 -25.75 2.34 6.14
C SER A 60 -26.08 1.29 7.21
N GLY A 61 -25.23 1.16 8.24
CA GLY A 61 -25.33 0.15 9.28
C GLY A 61 -24.66 -1.20 8.97
N SER A 62 -23.95 -1.32 7.84
CA SER A 62 -23.19 -2.54 7.52
C SER A 62 -21.95 -2.71 8.41
N ASP A 63 -21.48 -3.95 8.54
CA ASP A 63 -20.30 -4.29 9.33
C ASP A 63 -19.02 -3.72 8.69
N VAL A 64 -18.11 -3.22 9.52
CA VAL A 64 -16.79 -2.72 9.11
C VAL A 64 -15.72 -3.54 9.83
N PRO A 65 -15.25 -4.66 9.22
CA PRO A 65 -14.19 -5.50 9.78
C PRO A 65 -12.94 -4.75 10.23
N LEU A 66 -12.57 -3.68 9.52
CA LEU A 66 -11.45 -2.81 9.88
C LEU A 66 -11.77 -1.35 9.54
N HIS A 67 -11.86 -0.53 10.56
CA HIS A 67 -11.90 0.92 10.47
C HIS A 67 -10.55 1.50 10.91
N ILE A 68 -9.98 2.37 10.08
CA ILE A 68 -8.80 3.16 10.40
C ILE A 68 -9.17 4.63 10.31
N SER A 69 -8.96 5.38 11.39
CA SER A 69 -9.13 6.83 11.43
C SER A 69 -7.80 7.49 11.78
N VAL A 70 -7.23 8.22 10.82
CA VAL A 70 -6.03 9.04 11.04
C VAL A 70 -6.51 10.40 11.54
N ARG A 71 -6.21 10.72 12.80
CA ARG A 71 -6.70 11.91 13.51
C ARG A 71 -5.54 12.84 13.83
N PHE A 72 -5.24 13.79 12.94
CA PHE A 72 -4.14 14.73 13.11
C PHE A 72 -4.36 15.67 14.29
N ASP A 73 -5.62 16.01 14.58
CA ASP A 73 -6.03 16.80 15.74
C ASP A 73 -5.81 16.09 17.09
N GLU A 74 -5.85 14.75 17.11
CA GLU A 74 -5.49 13.96 18.29
C GLU A 74 -4.02 13.46 18.27
N GLY A 75 -3.33 13.56 17.12
CA GLY A 75 -2.01 12.96 16.90
C GLY A 75 -2.01 11.43 16.94
N LYS A 76 -3.15 10.78 16.64
CA LYS A 76 -3.34 9.33 16.73
C LYS A 76 -3.92 8.72 15.46
N ILE A 77 -3.58 7.46 15.22
CA ILE A 77 -4.34 6.56 14.35
C ILE A 77 -5.20 5.69 15.26
N VAL A 78 -6.49 5.64 14.99
CA VAL A 78 -7.46 4.81 15.70
C VAL A 78 -7.87 3.66 14.81
N PHE A 79 -7.85 2.45 15.38
CA PHE A 79 -8.29 1.21 14.75
C PHE A 79 -9.50 0.69 15.50
N ASN A 80 -10.53 0.27 14.77
CA ASN A 80 -11.69 -0.36 15.38
C ASN A 80 -12.39 -1.32 14.40
N CYS A 81 -13.41 -1.99 14.90
CA CYS A 81 -14.32 -2.81 14.12
C CYS A 81 -15.75 -2.38 14.49
N TYR A 82 -16.61 -2.21 13.49
CA TYR A 82 -18.03 -1.92 13.69
C TYR A 82 -18.83 -3.15 13.33
N THR A 83 -19.57 -3.71 14.29
CA THR A 83 -20.37 -4.91 14.04
C THR A 83 -21.67 -4.85 14.81
N LYS A 84 -22.73 -5.46 14.25
CA LYS A 84 -24.05 -5.54 14.92
C LYS A 84 -24.57 -4.18 15.40
N GLY A 85 -24.30 -3.12 14.61
CA GLY A 85 -24.75 -1.77 14.93
C GLY A 85 -23.93 -1.00 15.98
N ALA A 86 -22.77 -1.51 16.41
CA ALA A 86 -21.96 -0.86 17.43
C ALA A 86 -20.45 -0.89 17.13
N TRP A 87 -19.75 0.14 17.60
CA TRP A 87 -18.30 0.18 17.63
C TRP A 87 -17.75 -0.69 18.75
N GLY A 88 -16.72 -1.48 18.44
CA GLY A 88 -15.95 -2.19 19.45
C GLY A 88 -15.01 -1.29 20.25
N LYS A 89 -14.11 -1.91 21.01
CA LYS A 89 -13.05 -1.20 21.74
C LYS A 89 -12.02 -0.61 20.77
N GLU A 90 -11.75 0.69 20.88
CA GLU A 90 -10.71 1.35 20.08
C GLU A 90 -9.30 0.87 20.45
N GLU A 91 -8.44 0.76 19.43
CA GLU A 91 -7.00 0.58 19.57
C GLU A 91 -6.28 1.76 18.94
N ARG A 92 -5.25 2.30 19.60
CA ARG A 92 -4.66 3.59 19.23
C ARG A 92 -3.16 3.49 19.02
N GLN A 93 -2.64 4.15 17.99
CA GLN A 93 -1.20 4.28 17.71
C GLN A 93 -0.83 5.73 17.42
N LYS A 94 0.45 6.08 17.54
CA LYS A 94 0.95 7.40 17.12
C LYS A 94 1.00 7.49 15.60
N ILE A 95 0.69 8.66 15.03
CA ILE A 95 0.84 8.89 13.59
C ILE A 95 2.35 8.99 13.27
N PRO A 96 2.89 8.19 12.32
CA PRO A 96 4.31 8.20 11.99
C PRO A 96 4.69 9.17 10.86
N PHE A 97 3.70 9.79 10.21
CA PHE A 97 3.87 10.82 9.18
C PHE A 97 3.26 12.16 9.63
N LYS A 98 3.58 13.24 8.93
CA LYS A 98 3.11 14.58 9.28
C LYS A 98 1.94 15.00 8.41
N LYS A 99 1.10 15.85 8.98
CA LYS A 99 0.07 16.59 8.26
C LYS A 99 0.71 17.47 7.18
N GLY A 100 0.12 17.55 6.00
CA GLY A 100 0.68 18.29 4.87
C GLY A 100 1.63 17.48 3.98
N ASP A 101 2.18 16.37 4.50
CA ASP A 101 3.14 15.54 3.77
C ASP A 101 2.42 14.37 3.06
N PRO A 102 3.05 13.80 2.00
CA PRO A 102 2.63 12.53 1.43
C PRO A 102 2.72 11.38 2.45
N PHE A 103 1.86 10.39 2.31
CA PHE A 103 1.85 9.17 3.13
C PHE A 103 1.74 7.91 2.25
N ASP A 104 2.26 6.79 2.76
CA ASP A 104 2.09 5.44 2.21
C ASP A 104 1.51 4.51 3.30
N ILE A 105 0.21 4.22 3.23
CA ILE A 105 -0.47 3.29 4.14
C ILE A 105 -0.64 1.96 3.42
N ARG A 106 -0.22 0.87 4.08
CA ARG A 106 -0.42 -0.49 3.58
C ARG A 106 -1.09 -1.37 4.61
N ILE A 107 -2.08 -2.14 4.18
CA ILE A 107 -2.84 -3.06 5.03
C ILE A 107 -2.68 -4.45 4.44
N ARG A 108 -1.92 -5.30 5.13
CA ARG A 108 -1.71 -6.69 4.71
C ARG A 108 -2.64 -7.61 5.48
N ALA A 109 -3.40 -8.44 4.78
CA ALA A 109 -4.24 -9.45 5.39
C ALA A 109 -3.41 -10.70 5.72
N HIS A 110 -3.60 -11.25 6.91
CA HIS A 110 -3.13 -12.56 7.34
C HIS A 110 -4.33 -13.40 7.78
N ASP A 111 -4.10 -14.66 8.16
CA ASP A 111 -5.18 -15.58 8.57
C ASP A 111 -5.93 -15.08 9.81
N ASN A 112 -5.23 -14.44 10.75
CA ASN A 112 -5.77 -14.05 12.05
C ASN A 112 -5.70 -12.53 12.34
N LYS A 113 -5.11 -11.73 11.47
CA LYS A 113 -4.91 -10.29 11.69
C LYS A 113 -4.70 -9.49 10.42
N PHE A 114 -4.82 -8.18 10.53
CA PHE A 114 -4.26 -7.22 9.58
C PHE A 114 -2.95 -6.66 10.13
N THR A 115 -1.93 -6.58 9.29
CA THR A 115 -0.69 -5.83 9.60
C THR A 115 -0.69 -4.53 8.83
N VAL A 116 -0.64 -3.41 9.55
CA VAL A 116 -0.70 -2.06 8.99
C VAL A 116 0.67 -1.41 9.05
N TYR A 117 1.12 -0.95 7.88
CA TYR A 117 2.35 -0.20 7.68
C TYR A 117 2.01 1.23 7.30
N CYS A 118 2.81 2.17 7.79
CA CYS A 118 2.80 3.56 7.35
C CYS A 118 4.24 3.97 7.04
N ASP A 119 4.47 4.53 5.86
CA ASP A 119 5.79 4.92 5.35
C ASP A 119 6.83 3.80 5.46
N ARG A 120 6.39 2.57 5.13
CA ARG A 120 7.18 1.32 5.18
C ARG A 120 7.58 0.85 6.57
N LYS A 121 7.10 1.50 7.64
CA LYS A 121 7.26 1.04 9.01
C LYS A 121 5.98 0.35 9.48
N GLU A 122 6.13 -0.83 10.08
CA GLU A 122 5.00 -1.49 10.75
C GLU A 122 4.53 -0.65 11.95
N VAL A 123 3.23 -0.40 12.02
CA VAL A 123 2.61 0.46 13.05
C VAL A 123 1.65 -0.33 13.92
N LYS A 124 0.94 -1.31 13.35
CA LYS A 124 -0.10 -2.03 14.06
C LYS A 124 -0.31 -3.43 13.50
N GLU A 125 -0.40 -4.41 14.40
CA GLU A 125 -1.11 -5.65 14.16
C GLU A 125 -2.50 -5.56 14.79
N PHE A 126 -3.55 -5.73 13.99
CA PHE A 126 -4.95 -5.68 14.42
C PHE A 126 -5.57 -7.06 14.22
N GLU A 127 -5.86 -7.76 15.32
CA GLU A 127 -6.47 -9.08 15.28
C GLU A 127 -7.87 -9.03 14.66
N HIS A 128 -8.20 -10.05 13.87
CA HIS A 128 -9.51 -10.16 13.24
C HIS A 128 -10.59 -10.35 14.32
N ARG A 129 -11.52 -9.39 14.42
CA ARG A 129 -12.67 -9.48 15.32
C ARG A 129 -13.90 -10.12 14.66
N VAL A 130 -13.86 -10.26 13.34
CA VAL A 130 -14.85 -10.90 12.48
C VAL A 130 -14.13 -11.63 11.35
N PRO A 131 -14.79 -12.57 10.64
CA PRO A 131 -14.17 -13.28 9.53
C PRO A 131 -13.61 -12.33 8.46
N LEU A 132 -12.37 -12.56 8.03
CA LEU A 132 -11.72 -11.81 6.95
C LEU A 132 -12.60 -11.73 5.69
N GLN A 133 -13.30 -12.82 5.39
CA GLN A 133 -14.18 -12.97 4.22
C GLN A 133 -15.37 -12.00 4.19
N TRP A 134 -15.64 -11.30 5.30
CA TRP A 134 -16.65 -10.24 5.32
C TRP A 134 -16.19 -8.98 4.58
N VAL A 135 -14.89 -8.80 4.35
CA VAL A 135 -14.38 -7.65 3.59
C VAL A 135 -14.71 -7.82 2.10
N THR A 136 -15.58 -6.97 1.58
CA THR A 136 -15.97 -6.94 0.17
C THR A 136 -15.84 -5.57 -0.47
N HIS A 137 -15.69 -4.50 0.33
CA HIS A 137 -15.54 -3.13 -0.16
C HIS A 137 -14.48 -2.34 0.60
N LEU A 138 -13.95 -1.32 -0.07
CA LEU A 138 -13.07 -0.29 0.48
C LEU A 138 -13.77 1.06 0.37
N SER A 139 -13.69 1.88 1.41
CA SER A 139 -13.96 3.32 1.31
C SER A 139 -12.81 4.13 1.91
N ILE A 140 -12.52 5.29 1.30
CA ILE A 140 -11.60 6.29 1.84
C ILE A 140 -12.32 7.63 1.80
N ASP A 141 -12.30 8.37 2.91
CA ASP A 141 -13.03 9.63 3.04
C ASP A 141 -12.38 10.58 4.07
N GLY A 142 -12.73 11.87 4.00
CA GLY A 142 -12.23 12.93 4.87
C GLY A 142 -11.10 13.76 4.27
N ASP A 143 -10.31 14.40 5.12
CA ASP A 143 -9.33 15.43 4.75
C ASP A 143 -8.04 14.82 4.15
N THR A 144 -8.14 14.30 2.93
CA THR A 144 -7.03 13.66 2.23
C THR A 144 -7.15 13.82 0.72
N GLN A 145 -6.07 13.56 -0.01
CA GLN A 145 -6.06 13.44 -1.45
C GLN A 145 -5.40 12.11 -1.80
N ILE A 146 -6.07 11.28 -2.59
CA ILE A 146 -5.61 9.93 -2.90
C ILE A 146 -5.05 9.90 -4.32
N HIS A 147 -3.82 9.39 -4.44
CA HIS A 147 -3.07 9.34 -5.70
C HIS A 147 -2.85 7.90 -6.20
N HIS A 148 -2.90 6.92 -5.30
CA HIS A 148 -2.72 5.51 -5.64
C HIS A 148 -3.55 4.64 -4.72
N VAL A 149 -4.31 3.72 -5.33
CA VAL A 149 -4.97 2.62 -4.62
C VAL A 149 -4.71 1.35 -5.41
N GLN A 150 -4.18 0.34 -4.74
CA GLN A 150 -3.91 -0.97 -5.34
C GLN A 150 -4.15 -2.06 -4.32
N TRP A 151 -4.96 -3.05 -4.69
CA TRP A 151 -5.14 -4.29 -3.93
C TRP A 151 -4.51 -5.44 -4.71
N GLY A 152 -3.80 -6.34 -4.02
CA GLY A 152 -3.30 -7.57 -4.62
C GLY A 152 -2.08 -8.14 -3.90
N GLY A 153 -1.29 -8.93 -4.64
CA GLY A 153 -0.19 -9.70 -4.07
C GLY A 153 -0.68 -10.98 -3.40
N LYS A 154 0.26 -11.75 -2.86
CA LYS A 154 0.02 -13.00 -2.14
C LYS A 154 1.24 -13.32 -1.27
N TYR A 155 1.24 -14.46 -0.60
CA TYR A 155 2.49 -15.01 -0.10
C TYR A 155 3.33 -15.54 -1.27
N TYR A 156 4.49 -14.92 -1.47
CA TYR A 156 5.48 -15.36 -2.44
C TYR A 156 6.55 -16.18 -1.70
N PRO A 157 6.75 -17.46 -2.05
CA PRO A 157 7.83 -18.25 -1.46
C PRO A 157 9.18 -17.69 -1.92
N ILE A 158 10.17 -17.67 -1.02
CA ILE A 158 11.55 -17.28 -1.34
C ILE A 158 12.44 -18.53 -1.18
N PRO A 159 13.20 -18.94 -2.21
CA PRO A 159 13.39 -18.29 -3.51
C PRO A 159 12.12 -18.29 -4.37
N TYR A 160 11.92 -17.19 -5.10
CA TYR A 160 10.79 -17.02 -6.02
C TYR A 160 11.27 -17.07 -7.46
N GLU A 161 10.59 -17.86 -8.29
CA GLU A 161 10.82 -17.93 -9.72
C GLU A 161 9.49 -17.96 -10.45
N SER A 162 9.38 -17.20 -11.54
CA SER A 162 8.20 -17.19 -12.40
C SER A 162 8.52 -16.58 -13.76
N GLY A 163 7.78 -17.00 -14.78
CA GLY A 163 7.77 -16.32 -16.08
C GLY A 163 7.01 -14.99 -15.99
N ILE A 164 7.47 -14.00 -16.76
CA ILE A 164 6.72 -12.74 -16.93
C ILE A 164 5.65 -12.99 -18.01
N ALA A 165 4.38 -12.80 -17.64
CA ALA A 165 3.25 -13.09 -18.53
C ALA A 165 3.26 -12.28 -19.84
N GLY A 166 2.55 -12.79 -20.85
CA GLY A 166 2.46 -12.18 -22.17
C GLY A 166 3.80 -12.20 -22.90
N GLU A 167 4.16 -11.09 -23.55
CA GLU A 167 5.43 -10.94 -24.28
C GLU A 167 6.64 -10.65 -23.37
N GLY A 168 6.48 -10.68 -22.05
CA GLY A 168 7.53 -10.33 -21.10
C GLY A 168 7.69 -8.81 -20.88
N LEU A 169 8.85 -8.43 -20.35
CA LEU A 169 9.20 -7.05 -19.98
C LEU A 169 9.89 -6.31 -21.14
N ASN A 170 9.09 -5.86 -22.10
CA ASN A 170 9.54 -5.09 -23.27
C ASN A 170 9.74 -3.61 -22.94
N PRO A 171 10.52 -2.85 -23.76
CA PRO A 171 10.68 -1.41 -23.58
C PRO A 171 9.34 -0.69 -23.41
N GLY A 172 9.25 0.20 -22.43
CA GLY A 172 8.03 0.92 -22.06
C GLY A 172 7.15 0.21 -21.02
N LYS A 173 7.48 -1.04 -20.62
CA LYS A 173 6.85 -1.73 -19.48
C LYS A 173 7.68 -1.58 -18.21
N SER A 174 7.02 -1.67 -17.07
CA SER A 174 7.63 -1.62 -15.74
C SER A 174 7.30 -2.88 -14.93
N LEU A 175 8.23 -3.28 -14.07
CA LEU A 175 8.08 -4.37 -13.11
C LEU A 175 8.23 -3.82 -11.69
N ILE A 176 7.13 -3.77 -10.95
CA ILE A 176 7.11 -3.30 -9.56
C ILE A 176 7.14 -4.50 -8.62
N ILE A 177 8.18 -4.56 -7.79
CA ILE A 177 8.34 -5.58 -6.75
C ILE A 177 8.26 -4.93 -5.38
N TYR A 178 7.33 -5.41 -4.54
CA TYR A 178 7.24 -5.01 -3.14
C TYR A 178 7.82 -6.10 -2.26
N GLY A 179 8.85 -5.75 -1.48
CA GLY A 179 9.50 -6.65 -0.54
C GLY A 179 10.02 -5.90 0.68
N ILE A 180 10.11 -6.61 1.80
CA ILE A 180 10.76 -6.13 3.02
C ILE A 180 11.96 -7.06 3.25
N PRO A 181 13.20 -6.56 3.15
CA PRO A 181 14.36 -7.35 3.51
C PRO A 181 14.25 -7.82 4.95
N GLU A 182 14.69 -9.04 5.24
CA GLU A 182 14.71 -9.52 6.62
C GLU A 182 15.59 -8.62 7.50
N LYS A 183 15.22 -8.46 8.78
CA LYS A 183 15.95 -7.57 9.71
C LYS A 183 17.45 -7.89 9.83
N LYS A 184 17.82 -9.15 9.62
CA LYS A 184 19.21 -9.65 9.68
C LYS A 184 19.77 -10.02 8.29
N ALA A 185 19.06 -9.69 7.21
CA ALA A 185 19.52 -9.98 5.86
C ALA A 185 20.85 -9.28 5.59
N LYS A 186 21.81 -10.04 5.07
CA LYS A 186 23.06 -9.47 4.56
C LYS A 186 22.88 -8.93 3.14
N ARG A 187 22.08 -9.62 2.33
CA ARG A 187 21.82 -9.28 0.92
C ARG A 187 20.52 -9.92 0.43
N PHE A 188 20.05 -9.48 -0.73
CA PHE A 188 19.07 -10.19 -1.55
C PHE A 188 19.37 -9.94 -3.02
N ASN A 189 18.80 -10.74 -3.93
CA ASN A 189 18.90 -10.45 -5.35
C ASN A 189 17.58 -10.62 -6.09
N ILE A 190 17.47 -9.90 -7.21
CA ILE A 190 16.40 -10.00 -8.20
C ILE A 190 17.09 -10.15 -9.56
N ASN A 191 16.75 -11.21 -10.28
CA ASN A 191 17.28 -11.48 -11.61
C ASN A 191 16.17 -11.29 -12.65
N LEU A 192 16.45 -10.54 -13.72
CA LEU A 192 15.64 -10.55 -14.93
C LEU A 192 16.34 -11.44 -15.95
N LEU A 193 15.70 -12.56 -16.30
CA LEU A 193 16.29 -13.58 -17.16
C LEU A 193 15.68 -13.53 -18.57
N LYS A 194 16.51 -13.84 -19.57
CA LYS A 194 16.07 -14.15 -20.94
C LYS A 194 15.65 -15.63 -21.03
N LYS A 195 14.96 -15.99 -22.12
CA LYS A 195 14.51 -17.38 -22.37
C LYS A 195 15.64 -18.41 -22.42
N ASN A 196 16.85 -17.98 -22.78
CA ASN A 196 18.04 -18.84 -22.83
C ASN A 196 18.78 -18.97 -21.48
N GLY A 197 18.27 -18.35 -20.41
CA GLY A 197 18.89 -18.37 -19.08
C GLY A 197 19.85 -17.21 -18.80
N ASP A 198 20.17 -16.37 -19.79
CA ASP A 198 21.03 -15.21 -19.58
C ASP A 198 20.39 -14.20 -18.62
N ILE A 199 21.19 -13.62 -17.74
CA ILE A 199 20.75 -12.57 -16.82
C ILE A 199 20.86 -11.22 -17.52
N ALA A 200 19.71 -10.64 -17.90
CA ALA A 200 19.64 -9.30 -18.46
C ALA A 200 19.91 -8.22 -17.39
N LEU A 201 19.46 -8.46 -16.15
CA LEU A 201 19.73 -7.60 -15.00
C LEU A 201 19.90 -8.43 -13.74
N HIS A 202 21.01 -8.21 -13.03
CA HIS A 202 21.23 -8.72 -11.68
C HIS A 202 21.19 -7.54 -10.70
N PHE A 203 20.08 -7.40 -9.99
CA PHE A 203 19.96 -6.44 -8.90
C PHE A 203 20.27 -7.14 -7.59
N ASN A 204 21.32 -6.73 -6.87
CA ASN A 204 21.81 -7.43 -5.67
C ASN A 204 22.20 -6.46 -4.55
N PRO A 205 21.24 -5.90 -3.81
CA PRO A 205 21.55 -5.07 -2.65
C PRO A 205 22.27 -5.88 -1.57
N ARG A 206 23.40 -5.33 -1.11
CA ARG A 206 24.25 -5.89 -0.05
C ARG A 206 24.36 -4.87 1.07
N PHE A 207 23.82 -5.22 2.23
CA PHE A 207 23.80 -4.37 3.42
C PHE A 207 25.07 -4.54 4.27
N ASP A 208 25.77 -5.65 4.10
CA ASP A 208 27.06 -5.96 4.72
C ASP A 208 28.23 -5.21 4.06
N GLU A 209 28.04 -4.76 2.82
CA GLU A 209 29.01 -3.95 2.09
C GLU A 209 28.63 -2.46 2.22
N LYS A 210 29.54 -1.60 2.71
CA LYS A 210 29.31 -0.15 2.92
C LYS A 210 29.18 0.65 1.61
N ILE A 211 28.36 0.20 0.67
CA ILE A 211 27.95 1.03 -0.47
C ILE A 211 26.80 1.90 0.05
N LYS A 212 26.96 3.22 0.05
CA LYS A 212 25.90 4.18 0.40
C LYS A 212 24.76 4.09 -0.62
N THR A 213 23.93 3.05 -0.56
CA THR A 213 22.65 3.02 -1.26
C THR A 213 21.65 3.82 -0.43
N GLN A 214 21.62 5.11 -0.72
CA GLN A 214 20.53 6.00 -0.40
C GLN A 214 19.22 5.28 -0.78
N LYS A 215 18.44 4.82 0.21
CA LYS A 215 17.07 4.29 0.11
C LYS A 215 16.59 4.09 -1.34
N SER A 216 17.08 3.05 -2.03
CA SER A 216 16.77 2.86 -3.45
C SER A 216 15.31 2.45 -3.60
N VAL A 217 14.45 3.42 -3.93
CA VAL A 217 13.16 3.15 -4.56
C VAL A 217 13.49 2.89 -6.02
N CYS A 218 13.61 1.61 -6.41
CA CYS A 218 13.66 1.26 -7.82
C CYS A 218 12.22 1.07 -8.31
N HIS A 219 11.73 2.04 -9.09
CA HIS A 219 10.75 1.73 -10.13
C HIS A 219 11.57 1.22 -11.31
N CYS A 220 11.54 -0.10 -11.56
CA CYS A 220 12.01 -0.68 -12.81
C CYS A 220 10.84 -0.70 -13.79
#